data_AF-A0A1K1MNL5-F1
#
_entry.id   AF-A0A1K1MNL5-F1
#
_cell.length_a   1.000
_cell.length_b   1.000
_cell.length_c   1.000
_cell.angle_alpha   90.00
_cell.angle_beta   90.00
_cell.angle_gamma   90.00
#
_symmetry.space_group_name_H-M   'P 1'
#
loop_
_entity.id
_entity.type
_entity.pdbx_description
1 polymer ?
#
loop_
_entity_poly.entity_id
_entity_poly.type
_entity_poly.pdbx_seq_one_letter_code
_entity_poly.pdbx_strand_id
1 'polypeptide(L)'
;MSADQDKNNKGKYSKRGFASMDKEKQRAIASKGGKAAHAKGTAHRFTPEEASLAGYKGGIAQRKKKQAVEASIQAEKSPRARKQ
;
A
#
# COMPACT_ATOMS: atom_id res chain seq x y z
N MET A 1 -9.50 27.97 39.21
CA MET A 1 -8.16 27.94 38.59
C MET A 1 -7.71 26.49 38.53
N SER A 2 -7.46 26.02 37.31
CA SER A 2 -7.28 24.62 36.90
C SER A 2 -5.95 24.01 37.34
N ALA A 3 -5.94 22.69 37.58
CA ALA A 3 -4.82 21.81 37.19
C ALA A 3 -5.25 20.34 37.34
N ASP A 4 -5.95 19.82 36.32
CA ASP A 4 -6.12 18.38 36.11
C ASP A 4 -4.78 17.71 35.75
N GLN A 5 -4.57 16.54 36.35
CA GLN A 5 -3.32 15.78 36.35
C GLN A 5 -2.97 15.21 34.96
N ASP A 6 -1.79 15.56 34.44
CA ASP A 6 -1.22 14.99 33.21
C ASP A 6 -0.40 13.73 33.52
N LYS A 7 -1.08 12.60 33.81
CA LYS A 7 -0.48 11.28 33.95
C LYS A 7 -0.57 10.49 32.64
N ASN A 8 0.38 10.67 31.70
CA ASN A 8 0.83 9.61 30.77
C ASN A 8 1.98 10.08 29.86
N ASN A 9 3.18 10.16 30.43
CA ASN A 9 4.41 10.36 29.68
C ASN A 9 4.97 9.02 29.16
N LYS A 10 4.33 8.41 28.15
CA LYS A 10 4.94 7.36 27.33
C LYS A 10 5.46 7.98 26.04
N GLY A 11 6.74 8.32 26.01
CA GLY A 11 7.52 8.63 24.80
C GLY A 11 6.87 9.62 23.85
N LYS A 12 6.95 10.93 24.16
CA LYS A 12 6.46 12.03 23.31
C LYS A 12 7.24 12.11 21.99
N TYR A 13 6.98 11.20 21.04
CA TYR A 13 7.04 11.58 19.64
C TYR A 13 6.03 12.72 19.51
N SER A 14 6.50 13.94 19.34
CA SER A 14 5.60 15.06 19.07
C SER A 14 4.70 14.65 17.90
N LYS A 15 3.40 14.93 17.96
CA LYS A 15 2.42 14.70 16.87
C LYS A 15 2.72 15.58 15.63
N ARG A 16 3.98 15.63 15.21
CA ARG A 16 4.55 16.46 14.17
C ARG A 16 5.13 15.54 13.12
N GLY A 17 5.04 15.97 11.86
CA GLY A 17 5.54 15.21 10.73
C GLY A 17 4.42 14.54 9.93
N PHE A 18 4.81 14.02 8.77
CA PHE A 18 3.89 13.52 7.76
C PHE A 18 3.02 12.36 8.27
N ALA A 19 3.62 11.42 9.01
CA ALA A 19 2.92 10.25 9.55
C ALA A 19 1.90 10.57 10.66
N SER A 20 2.06 11.69 11.36
CA SER A 20 1.12 12.13 12.42
C SER A 20 -0.04 12.96 11.89
N MET A 21 -0.08 13.30 10.59
CA MET A 21 -1.19 14.04 9.99
C MET A 21 -2.42 13.15 9.75
N ASP A 22 -3.57 13.76 9.53
CA ASP A 22 -4.75 13.03 9.07
C ASP A 22 -4.52 12.35 7.71
N LYS A 23 -5.14 11.17 7.50
CA LYS A 23 -4.93 10.32 6.32
C LYS A 23 -5.34 11.01 5.02
N GLU A 24 -6.41 11.81 5.05
CA GLU A 24 -6.86 12.54 3.86
C GLU A 24 -5.84 13.60 3.47
N LYS A 25 -5.32 14.31 4.47
CA LYS A 25 -4.27 15.33 4.28
C LYS A 25 -2.96 14.70 3.78
N GLN A 26 -2.55 13.56 4.32
CA GLN A 26 -1.39 12.82 3.83
C GLN A 26 -1.57 12.43 2.35
N ARG A 27 -2.72 11.87 1.98
CA ARG A 27 -3.03 11.48 0.61
C ARG A 27 -3.02 12.68 -0.35
N ALA A 28 -3.60 13.79 0.07
CA ALA A 28 -3.62 15.01 -0.74
C ALA A 28 -2.20 15.54 -0.98
N ILE A 29 -1.35 15.59 0.05
CA ILE A 29 0.04 16.03 -0.07
C ILE A 29 0.85 15.06 -0.95
N ALA A 30 0.74 13.75 -0.73
CA ALA A 30 1.41 12.73 -1.55
C ALA A 30 0.98 12.82 -3.02
N SER A 31 -0.32 12.99 -3.28
CA SER A 31 -0.86 13.16 -4.64
C SER A 31 -0.31 14.43 -5.30
N LYS A 32 -0.26 15.55 -4.59
CA LYS A 32 0.32 16.80 -5.08
C LYS A 32 1.82 16.65 -5.37
N GLY A 33 2.57 15.98 -4.51
CA GLY A 33 4.00 15.71 -4.69
C GLY A 33 4.29 14.89 -5.95
N GLY A 34 3.54 13.80 -6.17
CA GLY A 34 3.67 12.98 -7.37
C GLY A 34 3.36 13.76 -8.65
N LYS A 35 2.26 14.51 -8.67
CA LYS A 35 1.89 15.38 -9.81
C LYS A 35 2.94 16.43 -10.10
N ALA A 36 3.48 17.07 -9.06
CA ALA A 36 4.53 18.07 -9.19
C ALA A 36 5.82 17.49 -9.79
N ALA A 37 6.24 16.28 -9.38
CA ALA A 37 7.42 15.62 -9.92
C ALA A 37 7.29 15.32 -11.42
N HIS A 38 6.10 14.87 -11.86
CA HIS A 38 5.82 14.67 -13.28
C HIS A 38 5.77 15.99 -14.05
N ALA A 39 5.14 17.03 -13.49
CA ALA A 39 5.08 18.35 -14.11
C ALA A 39 6.46 19.01 -14.25
N LYS A 40 7.33 18.83 -13.26
CA LYS A 40 8.71 19.34 -13.25
C LYS A 40 9.67 18.52 -14.12
N GLY A 41 9.24 17.38 -14.66
CA GLY A 41 10.10 16.49 -15.46
C GLY A 41 11.18 15.75 -14.67
N THR A 42 11.13 15.78 -13.34
CA THR A 42 12.07 15.04 -12.49
C THR A 42 11.71 13.56 -12.37
N ALA A 43 10.47 13.20 -12.69
CA ALA A 43 10.00 11.83 -12.68
C ALA A 43 10.30 11.12 -14.01
N HIS A 44 10.57 9.80 -13.95
CA HIS A 44 10.71 8.96 -15.14
C HIS A 44 9.45 9.02 -16.01
N ARG A 45 9.65 9.13 -17.32
CA ARG A 45 8.60 9.16 -18.34
C ARG A 45 8.66 7.86 -19.10
N PHE A 46 7.65 7.02 -18.90
CA PHE A 46 7.54 5.77 -19.63
C PHE A 46 7.27 6.04 -21.09
N THR A 47 8.00 5.35 -21.97
CA THR A 47 7.58 5.20 -23.35
C THR A 47 6.34 4.30 -23.41
N PRO A 48 5.52 4.38 -24.47
CA PRO A 48 4.35 3.51 -24.62
C PRO A 48 4.70 2.01 -24.54
N GLU A 49 5.84 1.63 -25.08
CA GLU A 49 6.36 0.26 -25.03
C GLU A 49 6.72 -0.16 -23.61
N GLU A 50 7.49 0.65 -22.87
CA GLU A 50 7.85 0.37 -21.48
C GLU A 50 6.61 0.26 -20.57
N ALA A 51 5.64 1.17 -20.75
CA ALA A 51 4.40 1.15 -20.01
C ALA A 51 3.61 -0.16 -20.27
N SER A 52 3.59 -0.61 -21.53
CA SER A 52 2.95 -1.87 -21.93
C SER A 52 3.64 -3.08 -21.30
N LEU A 53 4.96 -3.15 -21.36
CA LEU A 53 5.74 -4.25 -20.76
C LEU A 53 5.57 -4.31 -19.24
N ALA A 54 5.60 -3.15 -18.57
CA ALA A 54 5.37 -3.05 -17.13
C ALA A 54 3.95 -3.49 -16.77
N GLY A 55 2.94 -3.05 -17.54
CA GLY A 55 1.55 -3.45 -17.38
C GLY A 55 1.34 -4.95 -17.60
N TYR A 56 1.96 -5.52 -18.63
CA TYR A 56 1.92 -6.95 -18.92
C TYR A 56 2.51 -7.78 -17.78
N LYS A 57 3.71 -7.40 -17.29
CA LYS A 57 4.35 -8.06 -16.15
C LYS A 57 3.50 -7.99 -14.89
N GLY A 58 2.91 -6.83 -14.61
CA GLY A 58 1.98 -6.63 -13.49
C GLY A 58 0.73 -7.51 -13.61
N GLY A 59 0.15 -7.58 -14.81
CA GLY A 59 -1.02 -8.42 -15.10
C GLY A 59 -0.76 -9.91 -14.90
N ILE A 60 0.41 -10.40 -15.32
CA ILE A 60 0.83 -11.80 -15.07
C ILE A 60 0.94 -12.06 -13.57
N ALA A 61 1.58 -11.17 -12.81
CA ALA A 61 1.77 -11.35 -11.37
C ALA A 61 0.42 -11.42 -10.63
N GLN A 62 -0.56 -10.60 -11.02
CA GLN A 62 -1.91 -10.64 -10.46
C GLN A 62 -2.63 -11.95 -10.79
N ARG A 63 -2.54 -12.42 -12.06
CA ARG A 63 -3.15 -13.70 -12.46
C ARG A 63 -2.56 -14.88 -11.69
N LYS A 64 -1.23 -14.95 -11.53
CA LYS A 64 -0.57 -16.00 -10.75
C LYS A 64 -1.03 -16.01 -9.29
N LYS A 65 -1.16 -14.82 -8.66
CA LYS A 65 -1.69 -14.71 -7.29
C LYS A 65 -3.12 -15.23 -7.19
N LYS A 66 -4.00 -14.87 -8.14
CA LYS A 66 -5.38 -15.37 -8.18
C LYS A 66 -5.43 -16.90 -8.30
N GLN A 67 -4.66 -17.47 -9.22
CA GLN A 67 -4.58 -18.92 -9.40
C GLN A 67 -4.08 -19.63 -8.14
N ALA A 68 -3.09 -19.08 -7.43
CA ALA A 68 -2.60 -19.63 -6.18
C ALA A 68 -3.67 -19.62 -5.08
N VAL A 69 -4.43 -18.52 -4.97
CA VAL A 69 -5.55 -18.40 -4.02
C VAL A 69 -6.69 -19.37 -4.37
N GLU A 70 -7.04 -19.50 -5.65
CA GLU A 70 -8.04 -20.46 -6.12
C GLU A 70 -7.61 -21.91 -5.86
N ALA A 71 -6.35 -22.23 -6.12
CA ALA A 71 -5.79 -23.56 -5.85
C ALA A 71 -5.78 -23.89 -4.34
N SER A 72 -5.47 -22.93 -3.46
CA SER A 72 -5.54 -23.15 -2.01
C SER A 72 -6.98 -23.35 -1.53
N ILE A 73 -7.94 -22.61 -2.08
CA ILE A 73 -9.37 -22.77 -1.74
C ILE A 73 -9.89 -24.13 -2.22
N GLN A 74 -9.43 -24.61 -3.39
CA GLN A 74 -9.80 -25.94 -3.90
C GLN A 74 -9.16 -27.08 -3.09
N ALA A 75 -7.92 -26.90 -2.62
CA ALA A 75 -7.24 -27.86 -1.77
C ALA A 75 -7.91 -28.02 -0.39
N GLU A 76 -8.41 -26.93 0.19
CA GLU A 76 -9.16 -26.95 1.45
C GLU A 76 -10.54 -27.61 1.31
N LYS A 77 -11.21 -27.43 0.17
CA LYS A 77 -12.53 -28.02 -0.13
C LYS A 77 -12.50 -29.50 -0.53
N SER A 78 -11.33 -30.07 -0.80
CA SER A 78 -11.16 -31.47 -1.18
C SER A 78 -10.55 -32.29 -0.03
N PRO A 79 -11.34 -32.95 0.82
CA PRO A 79 -10.82 -33.85 1.85
C PRO A 79 -10.30 -35.12 1.18
N ARG A 80 -9.04 -35.14 0.74
CA ARG A 80 -8.40 -36.39 0.30
C ARG A 80 -8.08 -37.23 1.54
N ALA A 81 -8.98 -38.19 1.77
CA ALA A 81 -8.80 -39.49 2.39
C ALA A 81 -7.71 -39.57 3.48
N ARG A 82 -8.13 -39.43 4.74
CA ARG A 82 -7.48 -40.13 5.86
C ARG A 82 -7.43 -41.61 5.46
N LYS A 83 -6.24 -42.10 5.08
CA LYS A 83 -5.97 -43.53 4.98
C LYS A 83 -6.21 -44.15 6.36
N GLN A 84 -7.04 -45.19 6.37
CA GLN A 84 -7.28 -46.07 7.51
C GLN A 84 -6.01 -46.85 7.87
#